data_AF-R4PKC8-F1
#
_entry.id   AF-R4PKC8-F1
#
_cell.length_a   1.000
_cell.length_b   1.000
_cell.length_c   1.000
_cell.angle_alpha   90.00
_cell.angle_beta   90.00
_cell.angle_gamma   90.00
#
_symmetry.space_group_name_H-M   'P 1'
#
loop_
_entity.id
_entity.type
_entity.pdbx_description
1 polymer ?
#
loop_
_entity_poly.entity_id
_entity_poly.type
_entity_poly.pdbx_seq_one_letter_code
_entity_poly.pdbx_strand_id
1 'polypeptide(L)'
;MKTKNRTKNIPLIIVGIILLVAITSLRSQIGGGLMVSIIQACALVIILRGFGLSWTRKNERHSSTKQRTISRHSKSNPTKEQTKTTARTKNPDAYGTILQGVTIRIVNDLQEKHHLTEAQANTLVVRIMGFCIIMLMRELQDASVEPRKSREFISEVLRTIAKNSNPPELEQKAYTELNRLIGELSRKYGSLPLSNANSGNLGGTLLWEYSKLMNETMGKDKNDLILLMENTSVITNLNQAIETQGIVTALKANTVK
;
A
#
# COMPACT_ATOMS: atom_id res chain seq x y z
N MET A 1 -43.26 43.84 16.48
CA MET A 1 -42.10 43.18 17.11
C MET A 1 -41.60 42.06 16.20
N LYS A 2 -40.40 42.17 15.63
CA LYS A 2 -39.75 41.11 14.84
C LYS A 2 -38.42 40.76 15.50
N THR A 3 -38.34 39.60 16.14
CA THR A 3 -37.10 39.05 16.70
C THR A 3 -36.26 38.45 15.57
N LYS A 4 -35.11 39.07 15.30
CA LYS A 4 -34.14 38.63 14.29
C LYS A 4 -33.17 37.66 14.97
N ASN A 5 -33.37 36.35 14.79
CA ASN A 5 -32.43 35.32 15.23
C ASN A 5 -31.10 35.45 14.48
N ARG A 6 -30.06 35.93 15.18
CA ARG A 6 -28.66 35.84 14.75
C ARG A 6 -28.15 34.44 15.08
N THR A 7 -28.09 33.57 14.09
CA THR A 7 -27.21 32.39 14.14
C THR A 7 -25.76 32.88 14.19
N LYS A 8 -25.10 32.66 15.33
CA LYS A 8 -23.67 32.94 15.49
C LYS A 8 -22.92 31.92 14.64
N ASN A 9 -22.34 32.36 13.52
CA ASN A 9 -21.33 31.60 12.79
C ASN A 9 -20.13 31.43 13.71
N ILE A 10 -20.06 30.29 14.41
CA ILE A 10 -18.84 29.86 15.08
C ILE A 10 -17.83 29.65 13.95
N PRO A 11 -16.70 30.38 13.92
CA PRO A 11 -15.71 30.21 12.87
C PRO A 11 -15.25 28.75 12.89
N LEU A 12 -15.29 28.10 11.73
CA LEU A 12 -14.91 26.69 11.53
C LEU A 12 -13.54 26.34 12.15
N ILE A 13 -12.67 27.35 12.33
CA ILE A 13 -11.38 27.24 13.01
C ILE A 13 -11.55 26.81 14.46
N ILE A 14 -12.53 27.34 15.20
CA ILE A 14 -12.78 26.99 16.61
C ILE A 14 -13.29 25.55 16.71
N VAL A 15 -14.17 25.13 15.79
CA VAL A 15 -14.62 23.73 15.72
C VAL A 15 -13.45 22.80 15.40
N GLY A 16 -12.55 23.21 14.50
CA GLY A 16 -11.34 22.46 14.17
C GLY A 16 -10.38 22.31 15.35
N ILE A 17 -10.16 23.38 16.12
CA ILE A 17 -9.29 23.35 17.30
C ILE A 17 -9.88 22.46 18.39
N ILE A 18 -11.19 22.55 18.65
CA ILE A 18 -11.86 21.69 19.64
C ILE A 18 -11.76 20.21 19.24
N LEU A 19 -11.92 19.90 17.95
CA LEU A 19 -11.78 18.54 17.43
C LEU A 19 -10.33 18.04 17.58
N LEU A 20 -9.34 18.91 17.32
CA LEU A 20 -7.92 18.56 17.44
C LEU A 20 -7.54 18.24 18.90
N VAL A 21 -8.02 19.07 19.84
CA VAL A 21 -7.78 18.89 21.29
C VAL A 21 -8.46 17.61 21.80
N ALA A 22 -9.68 17.31 21.34
CA ALA A 22 -10.38 16.08 21.70
C ALA A 22 -9.64 14.83 21.21
N ILE A 23 -9.07 14.88 20.00
CA ILE A 23 -8.28 13.78 19.43
C ILE A 23 -6.96 13.58 20.19
N THR A 24 -6.27 14.65 20.60
CA THR A 24 -5.04 14.55 21.39
C THR A 24 -5.28 14.02 22.80
N SER A 25 -6.42 14.36 23.41
CA SER A 25 -6.78 13.83 24.74
C SER A 25 -7.15 12.34 24.69
N LEU A 26 -7.73 11.87 23.58
CA LEU A 26 -8.03 10.45 23.38
C LEU A 26 -6.76 9.57 23.25
N ARG A 27 -5.66 10.14 22.72
CA ARG A 27 -4.34 9.49 22.62
C ARG A 27 -3.65 9.29 23.97
N SER A 28 -3.99 10.09 24.98
CA SER A 28 -3.43 10.01 26.33
C SER A 28 -4.04 8.88 27.18
N GLN A 29 -5.32 8.55 26.95
CA GLN A 29 -6.02 7.51 27.71
C GLN A 29 -5.85 6.09 27.13
N ILE A 30 -5.59 5.98 25.83
CA ILE A 30 -5.43 4.70 25.14
C ILE A 30 -3.94 4.54 24.85
N GLY A 31 -3.22 3.85 25.74
CA GLY A 31 -1.78 3.62 25.64
C GLY A 31 -1.35 3.34 24.20
N GLY A 32 -0.40 4.15 23.73
CA GLY A 32 -0.04 4.27 22.31
C GLY A 32 0.28 2.94 21.65
N GLY A 33 -0.64 2.49 20.80
CA GLY A 33 -0.39 1.49 19.77
C GLY A 33 -0.52 2.12 18.38
N LEU A 34 0.16 1.52 17.40
CA LEU A 34 0.17 1.77 15.94
C LEU A 34 -1.21 2.15 15.31
N MET A 35 -2.30 1.85 16.00
CA MET A 35 -3.68 1.88 15.52
C MET A 35 -4.37 3.24 15.65
N VAL A 36 -3.94 4.10 16.58
CA VAL A 36 -4.47 5.48 16.63
C VAL A 36 -4.00 6.27 15.39
N SER A 37 -2.80 5.96 14.89
CA SER A 37 -2.21 6.59 13.70
C SER A 37 -2.93 6.23 12.40
N ILE A 38 -3.44 4.99 12.23
CA ILE A 38 -4.13 4.58 10.98
C ILE A 38 -5.50 5.26 10.88
N ILE A 39 -6.26 5.30 11.98
CA ILE A 39 -7.56 5.99 12.02
C ILE A 39 -7.36 7.52 11.91
N GLN A 40 -6.32 8.08 12.54
CA GLN A 40 -5.96 9.50 12.36
C GLN A 40 -5.51 9.82 10.93
N ALA A 41 -4.75 8.94 10.27
CA ALA A 41 -4.33 9.13 8.87
C ALA A 41 -5.54 9.09 7.92
N CYS A 42 -6.50 8.19 8.14
CA CYS A 42 -7.74 8.14 7.36
C CYS A 42 -8.62 9.39 7.59
N ALA A 43 -8.70 9.90 8.82
CA ALA A 43 -9.42 11.14 9.12
C ALA A 43 -8.74 12.37 8.50
N LEU A 44 -7.42 12.45 8.53
CA LEU A 44 -6.64 13.52 7.90
C LEU A 44 -6.77 13.50 6.37
N VAL A 45 -6.80 12.33 5.73
CA VAL A 45 -7.01 12.22 4.28
C VAL A 45 -8.41 12.71 3.86
N ILE A 46 -9.43 12.48 4.68
CA ILE A 46 -10.79 12.99 4.44
C ILE A 46 -10.84 14.53 4.61
N ILE A 47 -10.18 15.07 5.63
CA ILE A 47 -10.09 16.51 5.87
C ILE A 47 -9.27 17.21 4.77
N LEU A 48 -8.15 16.62 4.35
CA LEU A 48 -7.28 17.15 3.30
C LEU A 48 -7.91 17.06 1.91
N ARG A 49 -8.73 16.04 1.61
CA ARG A 49 -9.53 16.01 0.38
C ARG A 49 -10.66 17.03 0.39
N GLY A 50 -11.24 17.34 1.55
CA GLY A 50 -12.20 18.44 1.71
C GLY A 50 -11.56 19.83 1.51
N PHE A 51 -10.31 20.01 1.92
CA PHE A 51 -9.56 21.26 1.74
C PHE A 51 -8.87 21.39 0.36
N GLY A 52 -8.51 20.27 -0.27
CA GLY A 52 -7.72 20.21 -1.51
C GLY A 52 -8.43 20.72 -2.77
N LEU A 53 -9.75 20.95 -2.73
CA LEU A 53 -10.47 21.60 -3.83
C LEU A 53 -10.35 23.14 -3.83
N SER A 54 -9.78 23.74 -2.77
CA SER A 54 -9.71 25.21 -2.64
C SER A 54 -8.31 25.80 -2.86
N TRP A 55 -7.25 24.99 -2.89
CA TRP A 55 -5.87 25.50 -2.74
C TRP A 55 -4.93 25.34 -3.96
N THR A 56 -5.37 24.69 -5.04
CA THR A 56 -4.51 24.44 -6.23
C THR A 56 -4.53 25.53 -7.29
N ARG A 57 -4.83 26.79 -6.93
CA ARG A 57 -4.89 27.91 -7.90
C ARG A 57 -3.90 29.05 -7.71
N LYS A 58 -2.89 28.96 -6.82
CA LYS A 58 -2.09 30.17 -6.53
C LYS A 58 -0.56 30.11 -6.49
N ASN A 59 0.12 28.96 -6.54
CA ASN A 59 1.59 28.97 -6.43
C ASN A 59 2.28 28.06 -7.46
N GLU A 60 2.20 28.44 -8.73
CA GLU A 60 3.23 28.13 -9.72
C GLU A 60 3.80 29.44 -10.25
N ARG A 61 4.86 29.94 -9.60
CA ARG A 61 5.83 30.88 -10.16
C ARG A 61 7.03 30.99 -9.20
N HIS A 62 8.24 30.92 -9.77
CA HIS A 62 9.58 30.92 -9.14
C HIS A 62 10.05 29.55 -8.64
N SER A 63 11.23 29.04 -8.98
CA SER A 63 12.38 29.57 -9.69
C SER A 63 13.34 28.43 -10.05
N SER A 64 14.20 28.67 -11.03
CA SER A 64 15.13 27.74 -11.66
C SER A 64 16.56 27.82 -11.11
N THR A 65 17.36 26.81 -11.50
CA THR A 65 18.80 26.84 -11.91
C THR A 65 19.92 26.45 -10.92
N LYS A 66 20.86 25.65 -11.49
CA LYS A 66 22.28 25.36 -11.15
C LYS A 66 22.54 24.28 -10.07
N GLN A 67 23.58 23.43 -10.14
CA GLN A 67 24.55 23.00 -11.16
C GLN A 67 25.24 21.69 -10.65
N ARG A 68 25.80 20.91 -11.58
CA ARG A 68 26.68 19.72 -11.43
C ARG A 68 27.65 19.70 -10.24
N THR A 69 27.94 18.51 -9.70
CA THR A 69 29.32 17.97 -9.66
C THR A 69 29.31 16.43 -9.55
N ILE A 70 30.21 15.81 -10.31
CA ILE A 70 30.50 14.36 -10.37
C ILE A 70 31.56 14.03 -9.30
N SER A 71 31.40 12.92 -8.58
CA SER A 71 32.55 12.24 -7.98
C SER A 71 32.33 10.73 -7.98
N ARG A 72 33.26 10.03 -8.63
CA ARG A 72 33.45 8.59 -8.60
C ARG A 72 34.15 8.22 -7.30
N HIS A 73 33.61 7.29 -6.53
CA HIS A 73 34.46 6.36 -5.77
C HIS A 73 33.88 4.95 -5.75
N SER A 74 34.81 4.02 -5.67
CA SER A 74 34.77 2.63 -6.08
C SER A 74 34.68 1.74 -4.85
N LYS A 75 34.00 0.59 -5.01
CA LYS A 75 34.12 -0.67 -4.25
C LYS A 75 33.78 -0.65 -2.75
N SER A 76 32.75 -1.42 -2.40
CA SER A 76 32.93 -2.71 -1.70
C SER A 76 31.57 -3.39 -1.48
N ASN A 77 31.38 -4.58 -2.06
CA ASN A 77 30.37 -5.54 -1.62
C ASN A 77 30.64 -5.96 -0.17
N PRO A 78 29.59 -6.27 0.58
CA PRO A 78 29.53 -7.63 1.08
C PRO A 78 28.16 -8.26 0.82
N THR A 79 28.22 -9.40 0.14
CA THR A 79 27.19 -10.41 0.03
C THR A 79 26.66 -10.75 1.43
N LYS A 80 25.49 -10.23 1.81
CA LYS A 80 24.70 -10.79 2.89
C LYS A 80 23.75 -11.81 2.30
N GLU A 81 24.12 -13.06 2.52
CA GLU A 81 23.28 -14.25 2.52
C GLU A 81 21.85 -13.91 3.00
N GLN A 82 20.94 -13.70 2.05
CA GLN A 82 19.51 -13.70 2.35
C GLN A 82 19.07 -15.15 2.45
N THR A 83 18.92 -15.62 3.69
CA THR A 83 18.29 -16.88 4.03
C THR A 83 16.93 -16.95 3.34
N LYS A 84 16.85 -17.75 2.27
CA LYS A 84 15.64 -17.96 1.48
C LYS A 84 14.67 -18.80 2.31
N THR A 85 13.77 -18.15 3.05
CA THR A 85 12.67 -18.84 3.73
C THR A 85 11.62 -19.27 2.70
N THR A 86 11.87 -20.36 1.98
CA THR A 86 10.89 -20.99 1.08
C THR A 86 9.84 -21.73 1.90
N ALA A 87 8.69 -21.08 2.11
CA ALA A 87 7.54 -21.68 2.77
C ALA A 87 6.52 -22.15 1.73
N ARG A 88 6.32 -23.47 1.62
CA ARG A 88 5.29 -24.11 0.80
C ARG A 88 3.91 -23.81 1.39
N THR A 89 3.14 -22.90 0.79
CA THR A 89 1.78 -22.60 1.26
C THR A 89 0.73 -23.29 0.38
N LYS A 90 -0.21 -24.01 1.01
CA LYS A 90 -1.40 -24.59 0.36
C LYS A 90 -2.71 -24.01 0.92
N ASN A 91 -2.61 -23.23 2.00
CA ASN A 91 -3.73 -22.69 2.78
C ASN A 91 -3.71 -21.15 2.69
N PRO A 92 -4.86 -20.48 2.45
CA PRO A 92 -4.96 -19.02 2.45
C PRO A 92 -4.39 -18.35 3.72
N ASP A 93 -4.54 -18.95 4.90
CA ASP A 93 -4.00 -18.40 6.16
C ASP A 93 -2.48 -18.31 6.15
N ALA A 94 -1.83 -19.39 5.70
CA ALA A 94 -0.37 -19.44 5.61
C ALA A 94 0.13 -18.41 4.60
N TYR A 95 -0.53 -18.32 3.44
CA TYR A 95 -0.19 -17.33 2.43
C TYR A 95 -0.37 -15.89 2.95
N GLY A 96 -1.52 -15.57 3.56
CA GLY A 96 -1.79 -14.25 4.11
C GLY A 96 -0.78 -13.84 5.19
N THR A 97 -0.43 -14.76 6.08
CA THR A 97 0.58 -14.53 7.13
C THR A 97 1.96 -14.26 6.55
N ILE A 98 2.39 -15.05 5.56
CA ILE A 98 3.70 -14.89 4.91
C ILE A 98 3.75 -13.59 4.11
N LEU A 99 2.72 -13.32 3.30
CA LEU A 99 2.61 -12.09 2.52
C LEU A 99 2.71 -10.86 3.43
N GLN A 100 1.93 -10.84 4.51
CA GLN A 100 1.94 -9.75 5.49
C GLN A 100 3.32 -9.59 6.14
N GLY A 101 3.89 -10.68 6.68
CA GLY A 101 5.17 -10.61 7.40
C GLY A 101 6.33 -10.15 6.51
N VAL A 102 6.42 -10.67 5.28
CA VAL A 102 7.44 -10.26 4.31
C VAL A 102 7.24 -8.81 3.88
N THR A 103 5.98 -8.39 3.65
CA THR A 103 5.66 -7.01 3.26
C THR A 103 6.02 -6.02 4.36
N ILE A 104 5.65 -6.30 5.62
CA ILE A 104 5.95 -5.43 6.77
C ILE A 104 7.46 -5.25 6.91
N ARG A 105 8.24 -6.34 6.83
CA ARG A 105 9.71 -6.27 6.91
C ARG A 105 10.29 -5.35 5.83
N ILE A 106 9.89 -5.54 4.57
CA ILE A 106 10.38 -4.73 3.46
C ILE A 106 9.98 -3.26 3.62
N VAL A 107 8.76 -2.98 4.08
CA VAL A 107 8.34 -1.60 4.30
C VAL A 107 9.08 -0.97 5.47
N ASN A 108 9.41 -1.71 6.52
CA ASN A 108 10.24 -1.20 7.61
C ASN A 108 11.63 -0.82 7.10
N ASP A 109 12.24 -1.64 6.24
CA ASP A 109 13.53 -1.33 5.61
C ASP A 109 13.45 -0.05 4.76
N LEU A 110 12.37 0.09 3.96
CA LEU A 110 12.13 1.30 3.17
C LEU A 110 11.84 2.53 4.06
N GLN A 111 11.14 2.33 5.17
CA GLN A 111 10.83 3.37 6.14
C GLN A 111 12.09 3.92 6.78
N GLU A 112 13.00 3.04 7.20
CA GLU A 112 14.30 3.42 7.75
C GLU A 112 15.14 4.14 6.68
N LYS A 113 15.26 3.53 5.50
CA LYS A 113 16.11 4.04 4.40
C LYS A 113 15.67 5.41 3.89
N HIS A 114 14.37 5.65 3.79
CA HIS A 114 13.81 6.86 3.18
C HIS A 114 13.16 7.81 4.19
N HIS A 115 13.28 7.53 5.49
CA HIS A 115 12.70 8.29 6.60
C HIS A 115 11.18 8.52 6.42
N LEU A 116 10.46 7.45 6.08
CA LEU A 116 9.04 7.54 5.79
C LEU A 116 8.22 7.76 7.07
N THR A 117 7.18 8.56 6.98
CA THR A 117 6.18 8.66 8.04
C THR A 117 5.42 7.34 8.19
N GLU A 118 4.86 7.09 9.37
CA GLU A 118 4.03 5.90 9.62
C GLU A 118 2.86 5.79 8.62
N ALA A 119 2.24 6.92 8.26
CA ALA A 119 1.17 6.95 7.27
C ALA A 119 1.64 6.51 5.87
N GLN A 120 2.85 6.91 5.46
CA GLN A 120 3.45 6.49 4.20
C GLN A 120 3.82 5.01 4.22
N ALA A 121 4.41 4.52 5.32
CA ALA A 121 4.72 3.10 5.52
C ALA A 121 3.44 2.25 5.42
N ASN A 122 2.39 2.58 6.16
CA ASN A 122 1.11 1.86 6.11
C ASN A 122 0.49 1.87 4.70
N THR A 123 0.62 2.99 3.97
CA THR A 123 0.16 3.08 2.59
C THR A 123 0.99 2.20 1.65
N LEU A 124 2.32 2.10 1.85
CA LEU A 124 3.18 1.20 1.09
C LEU A 124 2.85 -0.27 1.36
N VAL A 125 2.56 -0.65 2.61
CA VAL A 125 2.15 -2.01 2.96
C VAL A 125 0.94 -2.44 2.14
N VAL A 126 -0.11 -1.62 2.07
CA VAL A 126 -1.31 -1.92 1.27
C VAL A 126 -1.00 -1.97 -0.22
N ARG A 127 -0.18 -1.06 -0.74
CA ARG A 127 0.20 -1.03 -2.17
C ARG A 127 0.97 -2.31 -2.54
N ILE A 128 1.99 -2.67 -1.78
CA ILE A 128 2.79 -3.87 -2.03
C ILE A 128 1.94 -5.14 -1.93
N MET A 129 1.10 -5.27 -0.89
CA MET A 129 0.17 -6.39 -0.79
C MET A 129 -0.80 -6.45 -1.98
N GLY A 130 -1.36 -5.30 -2.38
CA GLY A 130 -2.25 -5.21 -3.53
C GLY A 130 -1.58 -5.68 -4.84
N PHE A 131 -0.31 -5.35 -5.05
CA PHE A 131 0.45 -5.88 -6.19
C PHE A 131 0.51 -7.41 -6.17
N CYS A 132 0.88 -8.00 -5.02
CA CYS A 132 1.03 -9.45 -4.88
C CYS A 132 -0.30 -10.19 -5.07
N ILE A 133 -1.40 -9.60 -4.60
CA ILE A 133 -2.73 -10.14 -4.80
C ILE A 133 -3.13 -10.08 -6.29
N ILE A 134 -2.78 -9.01 -7.01
CA ILE A 134 -2.99 -8.94 -8.46
C ILE A 134 -2.19 -10.02 -9.19
N MET A 135 -0.93 -10.21 -8.81
CA MET A 135 -0.09 -11.27 -9.38
C MET A 135 -0.68 -12.66 -9.13
N LEU A 136 -1.06 -12.96 -7.89
CA LEU A 136 -1.71 -14.22 -7.55
C LEU A 136 -3.01 -14.42 -8.34
N MET A 137 -3.86 -13.40 -8.47
CA MET A 137 -5.09 -13.50 -9.26
C MET A 137 -4.81 -13.86 -10.73
N ARG A 138 -3.74 -13.30 -11.32
CA ARG A 138 -3.31 -13.62 -12.69
C ARG A 138 -2.83 -15.06 -12.79
N GLU A 139 -1.99 -15.50 -11.87
CA GLU A 139 -1.49 -16.88 -11.87
C GLU A 139 -2.62 -17.91 -11.71
N LEU A 140 -3.62 -17.61 -10.87
CA LEU A 140 -4.81 -18.44 -10.75
C LEU A 140 -5.62 -18.46 -12.05
N GLN A 141 -5.77 -17.31 -12.71
CA GLN A 141 -6.45 -17.20 -14.00
C GLN A 141 -5.72 -17.96 -15.12
N ASP A 142 -4.40 -17.78 -15.24
CA ASP A 142 -3.55 -18.45 -16.22
C ASP A 142 -3.57 -19.98 -16.02
N ALA A 143 -3.64 -20.41 -14.77
CA ALA A 143 -3.80 -21.82 -14.43
C ALA A 143 -5.24 -22.36 -14.63
N SER A 144 -6.18 -21.53 -15.10
CA SER A 144 -7.60 -21.87 -15.29
C SER A 144 -8.29 -22.33 -14.00
N VAL A 145 -7.93 -21.73 -12.86
CA VAL A 145 -8.67 -21.94 -11.60
C VAL A 145 -10.04 -21.27 -11.71
N GLU A 146 -11.08 -21.97 -11.25
CA GLU A 146 -12.44 -21.46 -11.28
C GLU A 146 -12.55 -20.07 -10.61
N PRO A 147 -13.17 -19.06 -11.25
CA PRO A 147 -13.23 -17.70 -10.71
C PRO A 147 -13.86 -17.59 -9.32
N ARG A 148 -14.77 -18.52 -8.96
CA ARG A 148 -15.36 -18.57 -7.63
C ARG A 148 -14.32 -18.97 -6.57
N LYS A 149 -13.57 -20.06 -6.81
CA LYS A 149 -12.51 -20.53 -5.90
C LYS A 149 -11.40 -19.50 -5.73
N SER A 150 -11.00 -18.84 -6.82
CA SER A 150 -10.02 -17.75 -6.75
C SER A 150 -10.51 -16.62 -5.85
N ARG A 151 -11.77 -16.19 -6.00
CA ARG A 151 -12.36 -15.13 -5.14
C ARG A 151 -12.47 -15.54 -3.68
N GLU A 152 -12.91 -16.76 -3.41
CA GLU A 152 -12.99 -17.31 -2.05
C GLU A 152 -11.60 -17.37 -1.39
N PHE A 153 -10.58 -17.85 -2.13
CA PHE A 153 -9.20 -17.89 -1.65
C PHE A 153 -8.65 -16.49 -1.33
N ILE A 154 -8.80 -15.52 -2.25
CA ILE A 154 -8.34 -14.15 -2.02
C ILE A 154 -9.09 -13.52 -0.83
N SER A 155 -10.41 -13.73 -0.73
CA SER A 155 -11.21 -13.24 0.40
C SER A 155 -10.68 -13.76 1.74
N GLU A 156 -10.31 -15.04 1.82
CA GLU A 156 -9.75 -15.62 3.03
C GLU A 156 -8.36 -15.03 3.33
N VAL A 157 -7.48 -14.91 2.33
CA VAL A 157 -6.16 -14.24 2.50
C VAL A 157 -6.32 -12.85 3.10
N LEU A 158 -7.26 -12.05 2.61
CA LEU A 158 -7.53 -10.71 3.14
C LEU A 158 -8.08 -10.74 4.56
N ARG A 159 -8.91 -11.73 4.90
CA ARG A 159 -9.43 -11.95 6.24
C ARG A 159 -8.31 -12.30 7.22
N THR A 160 -7.40 -13.19 6.85
CA THR A 160 -6.21 -13.53 7.64
C THR A 160 -5.35 -12.29 7.90
N ILE A 161 -5.09 -11.48 6.87
CA ILE A 161 -4.30 -10.24 7.02
C ILE A 161 -4.99 -9.26 7.96
N ALA A 162 -6.31 -9.09 7.84
CA ALA A 162 -7.09 -8.24 8.72
C ALA A 162 -7.00 -8.71 10.18
N LYS A 163 -7.21 -10.01 10.41
CA LYS A 163 -7.09 -10.65 11.72
C LYS A 163 -5.70 -10.46 12.35
N ASN A 164 -4.64 -10.71 11.59
CA ASN A 164 -3.28 -10.60 12.10
C ASN A 164 -2.84 -9.17 12.41
N SER A 165 -3.51 -8.17 11.82
CA SER A 165 -3.12 -6.76 11.97
C SER A 165 -4.00 -5.99 12.98
N ASN A 166 -5.11 -6.58 13.44
CA ASN A 166 -6.14 -5.84 14.17
C ASN A 166 -6.67 -6.64 15.37
N PRO A 167 -7.08 -5.97 16.46
CA PRO A 167 -7.78 -6.64 17.53
C PRO A 167 -9.15 -7.14 17.05
N PRO A 168 -9.74 -8.17 17.70
CA PRO A 168 -10.97 -8.83 17.27
C PRO A 168 -12.13 -7.90 16.90
N GLU A 169 -12.31 -6.83 17.67
CA GLU A 169 -13.36 -5.84 17.48
C GLU A 169 -13.20 -4.97 16.22
N LEU A 170 -12.00 -4.91 15.64
CA LEU A 170 -11.69 -4.15 14.43
C LEU A 170 -11.48 -5.02 13.19
N GLU A 171 -11.38 -6.35 13.32
CA GLU A 171 -11.07 -7.28 12.22
C GLU A 171 -12.01 -7.11 11.02
N GLN A 172 -13.33 -7.08 11.26
CA GLN A 172 -14.30 -6.96 10.18
C GLN A 172 -14.21 -5.62 9.44
N LYS A 173 -13.93 -4.54 10.17
CA LYS A 173 -13.75 -3.20 9.60
C LYS A 173 -12.47 -3.15 8.76
N ALA A 174 -11.39 -3.71 9.28
CA ALA A 174 -10.11 -3.79 8.57
C ALA A 174 -10.21 -4.66 7.31
N TYR A 175 -10.88 -5.81 7.39
CA TYR A 175 -11.16 -6.66 6.23
C TYR A 175 -11.93 -5.90 5.16
N THR A 176 -12.99 -5.19 5.54
CA THR A 176 -13.82 -4.40 4.61
C THR A 176 -12.98 -3.34 3.91
N GLU A 177 -12.12 -2.64 4.65
CA GLU A 177 -11.27 -1.58 4.09
C GLU A 177 -10.14 -2.14 3.21
N LEU A 178 -9.48 -3.23 3.62
CA LEU A 178 -8.48 -3.92 2.80
C LEU A 178 -9.09 -4.40 1.49
N ASN A 179 -10.26 -5.03 1.55
CA ASN A 179 -10.97 -5.50 0.37
C ASN A 179 -11.35 -4.33 -0.57
N ARG A 180 -11.78 -3.19 -0.02
CA ARG A 180 -12.05 -1.98 -0.80
C ARG A 180 -10.80 -1.46 -1.50
N LEU A 181 -9.71 -1.28 -0.77
CA LEU A 181 -8.44 -0.73 -1.27
C LEU A 181 -7.81 -1.63 -2.33
N ILE A 182 -7.74 -2.94 -2.08
CA ILE A 182 -7.20 -3.91 -3.03
C ILE A 182 -8.13 -4.05 -4.25
N GLY A 183 -9.45 -3.96 -4.05
CA GLY A 183 -10.40 -3.89 -5.16
C GLY A 183 -10.19 -2.67 -6.05
N GLU A 184 -9.88 -1.50 -5.49
CA GLU A 184 -9.54 -0.29 -6.26
C GLU A 184 -8.24 -0.45 -7.04
N LEU A 185 -7.21 -1.02 -6.41
CA LEU A 185 -5.94 -1.33 -7.06
C LEU A 185 -6.13 -2.33 -8.21
N SER A 186 -6.89 -3.40 -7.98
CA SER A 186 -7.18 -4.42 -8.99
C SER A 186 -7.96 -3.84 -10.18
N ARG A 187 -8.96 -2.98 -9.95
CA ARG A 187 -9.66 -2.30 -11.05
C ARG A 187 -8.75 -1.38 -11.86
N LYS A 188 -7.83 -0.67 -11.20
CA LYS A 188 -6.97 0.32 -11.86
C LYS A 188 -5.80 -0.34 -12.61
N TYR A 189 -5.20 -1.38 -12.03
CA TYR A 189 -3.94 -1.94 -12.50
C TYR A 189 -4.05 -3.39 -12.97
N GLY A 190 -5.13 -4.10 -12.64
CA GLY A 190 -5.29 -5.53 -12.88
C GLY A 190 -5.27 -5.95 -14.35
N SER A 191 -5.49 -5.04 -15.29
CA SER A 191 -5.41 -5.29 -16.74
C SER A 191 -4.07 -4.92 -17.38
N LEU A 192 -3.14 -4.29 -16.63
CA LEU A 192 -1.89 -3.82 -17.21
C LEU A 192 -0.93 -4.97 -17.55
N PRO A 193 -0.23 -4.95 -18.68
CA PRO A 193 0.71 -6.02 -19.02
C PRO A 193 1.85 -6.12 -18.00
N LEU A 194 2.38 -7.32 -17.77
CA LEU A 194 3.60 -7.51 -16.95
C LEU A 194 4.86 -7.06 -17.70
N SER A 195 4.88 -7.29 -19.01
CA SER A 195 5.93 -6.88 -19.94
C SER A 195 5.31 -6.31 -21.21
N ASN A 196 5.97 -5.34 -21.83
CA ASN A 196 5.55 -4.84 -23.12
C ASN A 196 6.03 -5.80 -24.21
N ALA A 197 5.10 -6.37 -24.98
CA ALA A 197 5.38 -7.38 -26.00
C ALA A 197 6.38 -6.91 -27.09
N ASN A 198 6.51 -5.59 -27.30
CA ASN A 198 7.20 -5.04 -28.47
C ASN A 198 8.28 -3.98 -28.17
N SER A 199 8.68 -3.75 -26.91
CA SER A 199 9.71 -2.73 -26.65
C SER A 199 10.41 -2.90 -25.31
N GLY A 200 11.71 -2.58 -25.24
CA GLY A 200 12.47 -2.42 -23.99
C GLY A 200 12.00 -1.26 -23.10
N ASN A 201 10.77 -0.77 -23.31
CA ASN A 201 10.11 0.24 -22.50
C ASN A 201 9.26 -0.46 -21.44
N LEU A 202 9.50 -0.19 -20.15
CA LEU A 202 8.66 -0.69 -19.05
C LEU A 202 7.43 0.21 -18.80
N GLY A 203 7.35 1.38 -19.43
CA GLY A 203 6.25 2.32 -19.31
C GLY A 203 4.90 1.67 -19.60
N GLY A 204 3.93 1.87 -18.71
CA GLY A 204 2.58 1.30 -18.83
C GLY A 204 2.45 -0.16 -18.39
N THR A 205 3.53 -0.81 -17.96
CA THR A 205 3.46 -2.15 -17.34
C THR A 205 3.00 -2.07 -15.89
N LEU A 206 2.46 -3.16 -15.35
CA LEU A 206 2.05 -3.27 -13.96
C LEU A 206 3.19 -2.90 -13.00
N LEU A 207 4.39 -3.45 -13.23
CA LEU A 207 5.59 -3.18 -12.41
C LEU A 207 5.97 -1.70 -12.42
N TRP A 208 5.92 -1.07 -13.59
CA TRP A 208 6.25 0.34 -13.72
C TRP A 208 5.23 1.25 -13.03
N GLU A 209 3.94 1.02 -13.27
CA GLU A 209 2.88 1.81 -12.66
C GLU A 209 2.86 1.67 -11.12
N TYR A 210 3.13 0.48 -10.60
CA TYR A 210 3.29 0.27 -9.16
C TYR A 210 4.54 0.93 -8.59
N SER A 211 5.65 0.93 -9.32
CA SER A 211 6.89 1.59 -8.88
C SER A 211 6.70 3.10 -8.81
N LYS A 212 5.98 3.70 -9.77
CA LYS A 212 5.58 5.12 -9.71
C LYS A 212 4.69 5.39 -8.51
N LEU A 213 3.71 4.51 -8.28
CA LEU A 213 2.83 4.60 -7.13
C LEU A 213 3.62 4.56 -5.82
N MET A 214 4.62 3.69 -5.68
CA MET A 214 5.49 3.66 -4.49
C MET A 214 6.27 4.97 -4.31
N ASN A 215 6.87 5.52 -5.36
CA ASN A 215 7.56 6.82 -5.30
C ASN A 215 6.64 7.94 -4.82
N GLU A 216 5.42 8.01 -5.37
CA GLU A 216 4.40 8.97 -4.94
C GLU A 216 4.06 8.81 -3.46
N THR A 217 3.95 7.57 -2.95
CA THR A 217 3.74 7.33 -1.51
C THR A 217 4.86 7.93 -0.68
N MET A 218 6.10 7.76 -1.13
CA MET A 218 7.29 8.21 -0.41
C MET A 218 7.52 9.73 -0.51
N GLY A 219 6.62 10.47 -1.18
CA GLY A 219 6.79 11.90 -1.43
C GLY A 219 7.96 12.21 -2.37
N LYS A 220 8.35 11.23 -3.20
CA LYS A 220 9.44 11.35 -4.17
C LYS A 220 8.88 11.63 -5.56
N ASP A 221 9.75 12.08 -6.47
CA ASP A 221 9.38 12.20 -7.87
C ASP A 221 9.00 10.82 -8.41
N LYS A 222 7.77 10.73 -8.93
CA LYS A 222 7.25 9.50 -9.55
C LYS A 222 8.09 9.05 -10.74
N ASN A 223 8.83 9.96 -11.39
CA ASN A 223 9.67 9.67 -12.54
C ASN A 223 11.17 9.48 -12.19
N ASP A 224 11.53 9.46 -10.89
CA ASP A 224 12.90 9.15 -10.48
C ASP A 224 13.28 7.72 -10.88
N LEU A 225 14.09 7.59 -11.93
CA LEU A 225 14.46 6.32 -12.52
C LEU A 225 15.20 5.39 -11.55
N ILE A 226 16.03 5.95 -10.65
CA ILE A 226 16.79 5.14 -9.69
C ILE A 226 15.83 4.51 -8.70
N LEU A 227 14.92 5.32 -8.14
CA LEU A 227 13.91 4.83 -7.21
C LEU A 227 12.89 3.91 -7.88
N LEU A 228 12.56 4.15 -9.15
CA LEU A 228 11.70 3.25 -9.92
C LEU A 228 12.32 1.86 -10.08
N MET A 229 13.61 1.79 -10.42
CA MET A 229 14.33 0.53 -10.52
C MET A 229 14.45 -0.17 -9.16
N GLU A 230 14.71 0.59 -8.09
CA GLU A 230 14.73 0.06 -6.73
C GLU A 230 13.37 -0.54 -6.34
N ASN A 231 12.28 0.20 -6.49
CA ASN A 231 10.93 -0.28 -6.18
C ASN A 231 10.54 -1.48 -7.04
N THR A 232 10.91 -1.48 -8.33
CA THR A 232 10.70 -2.64 -9.21
C THR A 232 11.41 -3.87 -8.68
N SER A 233 12.67 -3.72 -8.24
CA SER A 233 13.43 -4.82 -7.64
C SER A 233 12.79 -5.31 -6.36
N VAL A 234 12.35 -4.40 -5.48
CA VAL A 234 11.69 -4.75 -4.21
C VAL A 234 10.43 -5.58 -4.47
N ILE A 235 9.55 -5.09 -5.34
CA ILE A 235 8.29 -5.77 -5.67
C ILE A 235 8.54 -7.13 -6.33
N THR A 236 9.48 -7.19 -7.28
CA THR A 236 9.81 -8.43 -8.00
C THR A 236 10.36 -9.49 -7.06
N ASN A 237 11.32 -9.12 -6.20
CA ASN A 237 11.94 -10.03 -5.24
C ASN A 237 10.92 -10.54 -4.22
N LEU A 238 10.02 -9.66 -3.75
CA LEU A 238 8.95 -10.06 -2.85
C LEU A 238 7.99 -11.05 -3.53
N ASN A 239 7.55 -10.77 -4.76
CA ASN A 239 6.65 -11.67 -5.48
C ASN A 239 7.29 -13.05 -5.73
N GLN A 240 8.60 -13.10 -5.98
CA GLN A 240 9.35 -14.35 -6.14
C GLN A 240 9.58 -15.09 -4.81
N ALA A 241 9.62 -14.37 -3.68
CA ALA A 241 9.82 -14.97 -2.36
C ALA A 241 8.59 -15.73 -1.85
N ILE A 242 7.41 -15.44 -2.40
CA ILE A 242 6.15 -16.06 -1.98
C ILE A 242 5.78 -17.16 -2.98
N GLU A 243 5.83 -18.42 -2.56
CA GLU A 243 5.49 -19.55 -3.42
C GLU A 243 3.97 -19.67 -3.64
N THR A 244 3.55 -19.63 -4.92
CA THR A 244 2.14 -19.72 -5.33
C THR A 244 1.78 -21.04 -6.02
N GLN A 245 2.77 -21.81 -6.51
CA GLN A 245 2.53 -23.06 -7.24
C GLN A 245 1.76 -24.11 -6.41
N GLY A 246 2.02 -24.16 -5.10
CA GLY A 246 1.30 -25.04 -4.16
C GLY A 246 -0.19 -24.68 -4.05
N ILE A 247 -0.51 -23.39 -4.08
CA ILE A 247 -1.88 -22.86 -4.07
C ILE A 247 -2.60 -23.22 -5.36
N VAL A 248 -1.98 -22.95 -6.51
CA VAL A 248 -2.54 -23.27 -7.83
C VAL A 248 -2.91 -24.75 -7.91
N THR A 249 -1.98 -25.61 -7.50
CA THR A 249 -2.19 -27.08 -7.52
C THR A 249 -3.34 -27.49 -6.60
N ALA A 250 -3.40 -26.95 -5.37
CA ALA A 250 -4.44 -27.28 -4.40
C ALA A 250 -5.84 -26.85 -4.89
N LEU A 251 -5.96 -25.67 -5.50
CA LEU A 251 -7.24 -25.17 -5.97
C LEU A 251 -7.75 -25.91 -7.22
N LYS A 252 -6.84 -26.39 -8.09
CA LYS A 252 -7.21 -27.22 -9.26
C LYS A 252 -7.60 -28.65 -8.87
N ALA A 253 -6.95 -29.26 -7.88
CA ALA A 253 -7.25 -30.64 -7.48
C ALA A 253 -8.70 -30.80 -6.96
N ASN A 254 -9.24 -29.75 -6.32
CA ASN A 254 -10.61 -29.73 -5.80
C ASN A 254 -11.68 -29.50 -6.89
N THR A 255 -11.36 -29.64 -8.19
CA THR A 255 -12.27 -29.41 -9.34
C THR A 255 -12.77 -30.71 -9.96
N VAL A 256 -12.30 -31.87 -9.49
CA VAL A 256 -12.81 -33.19 -9.91
C VAL A 256 -13.87 -33.64 -8.91
N LYS A 257 -15.10 -33.20 -9.08
CA LYS A 257 -16.31 -33.84 -8.55
C LYS A 257 -17.46 -33.61 -9.51
#